data_AF-A0A401UI07-F1
#
_entry.id   AF-A0A401UI07-F1
#
_cell.length_a   1.000
_cell.length_b   1.000
_cell.length_c   1.000
_cell.angle_alpha   90.00
_cell.angle_beta   90.00
_cell.angle_gamma   90.00
#
_symmetry.space_group_name_H-M   'P 1'
#
loop_
_entity.id
_entity.type
_entity.pdbx_description
1 polymer ?
#
loop_
_entity_poly.entity_id
_entity_poly.type
_entity_poly.pdbx_seq_one_letter_code
_entity_poly.pdbx_strand_id
1 'polypeptide(L)' 'MDKLDNLIEVVKKSHKGGGDSKIKMQHNLHKMTARERLQSILEQGSFIEIEYF' A
#
# COMPACT_ATOMS: atom_id res chain seq x y z
N MET A 1 9.51 -17.85 13.72
CA MET A 1 8.66 -17.28 12.66
C MET A 1 8.90 -18.08 11.41
N ASP A 2 7.84 -18.61 10.82
CA ASP A 2 7.92 -19.22 9.50
C ASP A 2 8.41 -18.15 8.50
N LYS A 3 9.13 -18.55 7.45
CA LYS A 3 9.57 -17.65 6.38
C LYS A 3 8.36 -16.98 5.71
N LEU A 4 7.26 -17.72 5.62
CA LEU A 4 6.00 -17.20 5.10
C LEU A 4 5.44 -16.06 5.96
N ASP A 5 5.43 -16.23 7.28
CA ASP A 5 4.93 -15.20 8.21
C ASP A 5 5.75 -13.91 8.08
N ASN A 6 7.07 -14.04 8.01
CA ASN A 6 7.97 -12.91 7.84
C ASN A 6 7.68 -12.17 6.53
N LEU A 7 7.51 -12.90 5.42
CA LEU A 7 7.17 -12.31 4.13
C LEU A 7 5.87 -11.51 4.20
N ILE A 8 4.81 -12.12 4.74
CA ILE A 8 3.51 -11.46 4.90
C ILE A 8 3.62 -10.16 5.71
N GLU A 9 4.42 -10.15 6.78
CA GLU A 9 4.63 -8.96 7.60
C GLU A 9 5.43 -7.87 6.88
N VAL A 10 6.43 -8.24 6.07
CA VAL A 10 7.17 -7.26 5.25
C VAL A 10 6.24 -6.65 4.19
N VAL A 11 5.42 -7.46 3.50
CA VAL A 11 4.42 -6.97 2.52
C VAL A 11 3.47 -5.97 3.18
N LYS A 12 2.90 -6.33 4.34
CA LYS A 12 1.97 -5.46 5.07
C LYS A 12 2.63 -4.13 5.45
N LYS A 13 3.90 -4.15 5.84
CA LYS A 13 4.64 -2.92 6.21
C LYS A 13 4.90 -2.03 5.00
N SER A 14 5.28 -2.58 3.85
CA SER A 14 5.51 -1.76 2.64
C SER A 14 4.22 -1.11 2.13
N HIS A 15 3.07 -1.77 2.33
CA HIS A 15 1.77 -1.19 2.01
C HIS A 15 1.43 0.06 2.84
N LYS A 16 1.95 0.19 4.07
CA LYS A 16 1.75 1.37 4.91
C LYS A 16 2.50 2.61 4.43
N GLY A 17 3.49 2.47 3.54
CA GLY A 17 4.29 3.59 3.04
C GLY A 17 4.86 4.46 4.16
N GLY A 18 4.51 5.74 4.20
CA GLY A 18 4.92 6.69 5.25
C GLY A 18 4.27 6.47 6.63
N GLY A 19 3.49 5.39 6.81
CA GLY A 19 2.81 5.03 8.05
C GLY A 19 1.40 5.60 8.16
N ASP A 20 0.63 5.04 9.11
CA ASP A 20 -0.81 5.32 9.29
C ASP A 20 -1.10 6.82 9.51
N SER A 21 -0.17 7.55 10.14
CA SER A 21 -0.28 9.00 10.34
C SER A 21 -0.26 9.79 9.01
N LYS A 22 0.63 9.43 8.08
CA LYS A 22 0.74 10.09 6.77
C LYS A 22 -0.43 9.73 5.86
N ILE A 23 -0.94 8.50 5.95
CA ILE A 23 -2.17 8.07 5.25
C ILE A 23 -3.35 8.94 5.71
N LYS A 24 -3.58 9.00 7.03
CA LYS A 24 -4.65 9.85 7.61
C LYS A 24 -4.50 11.32 7.21
N MET A 25 -3.27 11.84 7.19
CA MET A 25 -3.01 13.21 6.73
C MET A 25 -3.46 13.43 5.27
N GLN A 26 -3.21 12.49 4.35
CA GLN A 26 -3.70 12.61 2.96
C GLN A 26 -5.23 12.62 2.91
N HIS A 27 -5.87 11.70 3.63
CA HIS A 27 -7.34 11.61 3.67
C HIS A 27 -7.98 12.87 4.28
N ASN A 28 -7.39 13.44 5.33
CA ASN A 28 -7.85 14.71 5.92
C ASN A 28 -7.73 15.90 4.95
N LEU A 29 -6.82 15.82 3.98
CA LEU A 29 -6.68 16.80 2.90
C LEU A 29 -7.59 16.49 1.71
N HIS A 30 -8.51 15.52 1.82
CA HIS A 30 -9.35 15.00 0.73
C HIS A 30 -8.52 14.47 -0.45
N LYS A 31 -7.33 13.95 -0.18
CA LYS A 31 -6.41 13.38 -1.17
C LYS A 31 -6.32 11.87 -1.02
N MET A 32 -6.25 11.21 -2.17
CA MET A 32 -5.92 9.79 -2.26
C MET A 32 -4.41 9.58 -2.11
N THR A 33 -4.03 8.47 -1.49
CA THR A 33 -2.65 7.94 -1.49
C THR A 33 -2.23 7.48 -2.89
N ALA A 34 -0.95 7.19 -3.08
CA ALA A 34 -0.45 6.72 -4.38
C ALA A 34 -1.15 5.42 -4.84
N ARG A 35 -1.28 4.42 -3.95
CA ARG A 35 -1.95 3.15 -4.27
C ARG A 35 -3.44 3.31 -4.53
N GLU A 36 -4.12 4.16 -3.77
CA GLU A 36 -5.54 4.46 -4.01
C GLU A 36 -5.76 5.08 -5.39
N ARG A 37 -4.86 5.98 -5.85
CA ARG A 37 -4.95 6.55 -7.20
C ARG A 37 -4.80 5.48 -8.28
N LEU A 38 -3.83 4.57 -8.13
CA LEU A 38 -3.66 3.46 -9.06
C LEU A 38 -4.91 2.59 -9.13
N GLN A 39 -5.48 2.25 -7.96
CA GLN A 39 -6.71 1.46 -7.88
C GLN A 39 -7.92 2.14 -8.53
N SER A 40 -7.99 3.48 -8.53
CA SER A 40 -9.07 4.21 -9.21
C SER A 40 -8.96 4.26 -10.73
N ILE A 41 -7.76 4.02 -11.28
CA ILE A 41 -7.47 4.15 -12.71
C ILE A 41 -7.45 2.79 -13.40
N LEU A 42 -6.94 1.78 -12.71
CA LEU A 42 -6.70 0.45 -13.27
C LEU A 42 -7.91 -0.46 -13.07
N GLU A 43 -8.08 -1.42 -13.97
CA GLU A 43 -9.07 -2.45 -13.80
C GLU A 43 -8.78 -3.28 -12.54
N GLN A 44 -9.83 -3.69 -11.85
CA GLN A 44 -9.70 -4.46 -10.62
C GLN A 44 -8.93 -5.76 -10.90
N GLY A 45 -7.80 -5.94 -10.20
CA GLY A 45 -6.94 -7.12 -10.36
C GLY A 45 -5.92 -7.06 -11.51
N SER A 46 -5.88 -5.98 -12.29
CA SER A 46 -4.91 -5.84 -13.39
C SER A 46 -3.54 -5.32 -12.93
N PHE A 47 -3.44 -4.76 -11.72
CA PHE A 47 -2.21 -4.17 -11.20
C PHE A 47 -1.30 -5.22 -10.55
N ILE A 48 -0.04 -5.29 -11.00
CA ILE A 48 1.02 -6.09 -10.40
C ILE A 48 2.14 -5.14 -9.97
N GLU A 49 2.34 -5.02 -8.65
CA GLU A 49 3.40 -4.20 -8.07
C GLU A 49 4.75 -4.95 -8.13
N ILE A 50 5.81 -4.27 -8.58
CA ILE A 50 7.19 -4.77 -8.60
C ILE A 50 8.05 -3.92 -7.66
N GLU A 51 9.12 -4.49 -7.12
CA GLU A 51 10.08 -3.79 -6.23
C GLU A 51 9.44 -3.11 -5.00
N TYR A 52 8.49 -3.78 -4.34
CA TYR A 52 7.78 -3.27 -3.17
C TYR A 52 8.39 -3.70 -1.82
N PHE A 53 9.59 -4.28 -1.85
CA PHE A 53 10.34 -4.76 -0.69
C PHE A 53 11.64 -3.99 -0.50
#